data_AF-A0A0Q7TMX5-F1
#
_entry.id   AF-A0A0Q7TMX5-F1
#
_cell.length_a   1.000
_cell.length_b   1.000
_cell.length_c   1.000
_cell.angle_alpha   90.00
_cell.angle_beta   90.00
_cell.angle_gamma   90.00
#
_symmetry.space_group_name_H-M   'P 1'
#
loop_
_entity.id
_entity.type
_entity.pdbx_description
1 polymer ?
#
loop_
_entity_poly.entity_id
_entity_poly.type
_entity_poly.pdbx_seq_one_letter_code
_entity_poly.pdbx_strand_id
1 'polypeptide(L)'
;MAFVEPLITKMQSIGALDDKDRALIETLAVNPKRLTPQEYLLHQGDHPTNSVIVLSGVLARFQELPEGDRQVVSFHLPGEMPDLHSLFIGHMDHSLVAITEAVVGQVPHDELRRVVRESATLMGLLWRETLIDAAIFRQWIANNGRRGALAGTAHLLCELMLRARSIGGLRSDGSWPMPFTQQQLGDALGLSLVHINRTLKTLREANVAVIERGVLRVLDWDELKRIAGFDPAYLHLKS
;
A
#
# COMPACT_ATOMS: atom_id res chain seq x y z
N MET A 1 -9.61 -17.95 13.52
CA MET A 1 -8.56 -16.93 13.72
C MET A 1 -8.97 -15.72 12.92
N ALA A 2 -9.12 -14.57 13.57
CA ALA A 2 -9.77 -13.41 12.96
C ALA A 2 -8.94 -12.89 11.78
N PHE A 3 -9.51 -12.94 10.58
CA PHE A 3 -8.91 -12.40 9.35
C PHE A 3 -8.70 -10.87 9.41
N VAL A 4 -9.10 -10.20 10.48
CA VAL A 4 -9.12 -8.73 10.62
C VAL A 4 -7.92 -8.14 11.37
N GLU A 5 -7.02 -8.95 11.93
CA GLU A 5 -5.87 -8.43 12.70
C GLU A 5 -4.97 -7.47 11.88
N PRO A 6 -4.71 -7.70 10.57
CA PRO A 6 -4.00 -6.72 9.76
C PRO A 6 -4.72 -5.36 9.69
N LEU A 7 -6.06 -5.36 9.59
CA LEU A 7 -6.86 -4.13 9.57
C LEU A 7 -6.78 -3.41 10.92
N ILE A 8 -6.89 -4.14 12.03
CA ILE A 8 -6.77 -3.58 13.39
C ILE A 8 -5.40 -2.88 13.54
N THR A 9 -4.32 -3.56 13.16
CA THR A 9 -2.96 -3.02 13.21
C THR A 9 -2.83 -1.76 12.35
N LYS A 10 -3.37 -1.77 11.13
CA LYS A 10 -3.37 -0.59 10.24
C LYS A 10 -4.16 0.57 10.83
N MET A 11 -5.32 0.33 11.42
CA MET A 11 -6.13 1.38 12.05
C MET A 11 -5.40 2.01 13.25
N GLN A 12 -4.76 1.19 14.07
CA GLN A 12 -3.93 1.64 15.20
C GLN A 12 -2.70 2.44 14.74
N SER A 13 -2.14 2.13 13.58
CA SER A 13 -0.97 2.87 13.07
C SER A 13 -1.30 4.28 12.59
N ILE A 14 -2.58 4.59 12.35
CA ILE A 14 -3.02 5.92 11.88
C ILE A 14 -3.92 6.67 12.88
N GLY A 15 -4.33 6.03 13.98
CA GLY A 15 -5.21 6.66 14.98
C GLY A 15 -5.41 5.85 16.25
N ALA A 16 -6.27 6.33 17.15
CA ALA A 16 -6.59 5.62 18.39
C ALA A 16 -7.76 4.66 18.13
N LEU A 17 -7.63 3.44 18.62
CA LEU A 17 -8.62 2.39 18.52
C LEU A 17 -8.81 1.80 19.92
N ASP A 18 -10.01 1.91 20.48
CA ASP A 18 -10.32 1.33 21.79
C ASP A 18 -10.75 -0.14 21.67
N ASP A 19 -10.96 -0.80 22.81
CA ASP A 19 -11.34 -2.22 22.84
C ASP A 19 -12.73 -2.47 22.23
N LYS A 20 -13.64 -1.48 22.29
CA LYS A 20 -14.98 -1.58 21.71
C LYS A 20 -14.90 -1.52 20.19
N ASP A 21 -14.11 -0.61 19.65
CA ASP A 21 -13.85 -0.48 18.22
C ASP A 21 -13.13 -1.71 17.67
N ARG A 22 -12.16 -2.24 18.43
CA ARG A 22 -11.48 -3.51 18.10
C ARG A 22 -12.48 -4.66 18.03
N ALA A 23 -13.31 -4.84 19.05
CA ALA A 23 -14.33 -5.88 19.08
C ALA A 23 -15.33 -5.72 17.92
N LEU A 24 -15.67 -4.49 17.55
CA LEU A 24 -16.57 -4.22 16.43
C LEU A 24 -15.92 -4.60 15.08
N ILE A 25 -14.64 -4.32 14.86
CA ILE A 25 -13.90 -4.80 13.67
C ILE A 25 -13.90 -6.34 13.63
N GLU A 26 -13.74 -7.01 14.78
CA GLU A 26 -13.76 -8.48 14.86
C GLU A 26 -15.11 -9.09 14.48
N THR A 27 -16.21 -8.32 14.47
CA THR A 27 -17.53 -8.78 14.01
C THR A 27 -17.71 -8.74 12.50
N LEU A 28 -16.79 -8.13 11.73
CA LEU A 28 -16.92 -8.02 10.29
C LEU A 28 -17.01 -9.40 9.63
N ALA A 29 -18.02 -9.59 8.79
CA ALA A 29 -18.11 -10.77 7.93
C ALA A 29 -17.07 -10.66 6.81
N VAL A 30 -15.91 -11.26 7.01
CA VAL A 30 -14.81 -11.29 6.04
C VAL A 30 -14.82 -12.60 5.26
N ASN A 31 -14.99 -12.51 3.95
CA ASN A 31 -14.83 -13.66 3.04
C ASN A 31 -13.42 -13.68 2.43
N PRO A 32 -12.54 -14.61 2.83
CA PRO A 32 -11.17 -14.67 2.33
C PRO A 32 -11.11 -15.20 0.89
N LYS A 33 -10.36 -14.53 0.02
CA LYS A 33 -10.01 -14.98 -1.34
C LYS A 33 -8.50 -15.04 -1.50
N ARG A 34 -7.99 -16.15 -2.03
CA ARG A 34 -6.57 -16.28 -2.43
C ARG A 34 -6.42 -15.79 -3.85
N LEU A 35 -5.30 -15.12 -4.13
CA LEU A 35 -4.93 -14.59 -5.43
C LEU A 35 -3.52 -15.05 -5.77
N THR A 36 -3.31 -15.42 -7.03
CA THR A 36 -1.99 -15.69 -7.61
C THR A 36 -1.36 -14.40 -8.17
N PRO A 37 -0.03 -14.30 -8.31
CA PRO A 37 0.60 -13.14 -8.91
C PRO A 37 0.01 -12.84 -10.31
N GLN A 38 -0.25 -11.55 -10.57
CA GLN A 38 -0.91 -11.03 -11.78
C GLN A 38 -2.40 -11.36 -11.91
N GLU A 39 -3.01 -12.01 -10.93
CA GLU A 39 -4.47 -12.21 -10.91
C GLU A 39 -5.19 -10.89 -10.61
N TYR A 40 -6.15 -10.55 -11.47
CA TYR A 40 -7.03 -9.41 -11.27
C TYR A 40 -8.12 -9.76 -10.26
N LEU A 41 -8.27 -8.89 -9.25
CA LEU A 41 -9.34 -8.96 -8.28
C LEU A 41 -10.56 -8.15 -8.72
N LEU A 42 -10.32 -6.94 -9.23
CA LEU A 42 -11.31 -6.01 -9.79
C LEU A 42 -10.73 -5.39 -11.06
N HIS A 43 -11.61 -5.07 -11.99
CA HIS A 43 -11.31 -4.32 -13.20
C HIS A 43 -11.86 -2.90 -13.12
N GLN A 44 -11.21 -1.99 -13.83
CA GLN A 44 -11.75 -0.65 -14.09
C GLN A 44 -13.14 -0.77 -14.74
N GLY A 45 -14.11 -0.04 -14.20
CA GLY A 45 -15.51 -0.12 -14.60
C GLY A 45 -16.37 -1.08 -13.77
N ASP A 46 -15.77 -1.89 -12.91
CA ASP A 46 -16.54 -2.77 -12.02
C ASP A 46 -17.41 -1.97 -11.02
N HIS A 47 -18.51 -2.61 -10.60
CA HIS A 47 -19.44 -2.10 -9.60
C HIS A 47 -19.47 -3.01 -8.37
N PRO A 48 -18.40 -3.03 -7.54
CA PRO A 48 -18.32 -3.96 -6.43
C PRO A 48 -19.34 -3.62 -5.33
N THR A 49 -19.90 -4.66 -4.71
CA THR A 49 -20.78 -4.56 -3.53
C THR A 49 -20.04 -4.90 -2.23
N ASN A 50 -18.73 -5.10 -2.32
CA ASN A 50 -17.83 -5.43 -1.22
C ASN A 50 -16.62 -4.49 -1.29
N SER A 51 -15.99 -4.22 -0.15
CA SER A 51 -14.64 -3.65 -0.11
C SER A 51 -13.64 -4.73 0.26
N VAL A 52 -12.40 -4.51 -0.13
CA VAL A 52 -11.28 -5.43 0.00
C VAL A 52 -10.37 -4.98 1.13
N ILE A 53 -9.93 -5.92 1.97
CA ILE A 53 -8.83 -5.77 2.92
C ILE A 53 -7.69 -6.65 2.45
N VAL A 54 -6.47 -6.12 2.35
CA VAL A 54 -5.29 -6.97 2.10
C VAL A 54 -4.95 -7.71 3.40
N LEU A 55 -5.03 -9.04 3.42
CA LEU A 55 -4.73 -9.84 4.61
C LEU A 55 -3.26 -10.29 4.63
N SER A 56 -2.73 -10.63 3.45
CA SER A 56 -1.32 -10.95 3.24
C SER A 56 -0.93 -10.72 1.79
N GLY A 57 0.36 -10.54 1.52
CA GLY A 57 0.87 -10.22 0.19
C GLY A 57 0.71 -8.75 -0.16
N VAL A 58 0.72 -8.43 -1.44
CA VAL A 58 0.61 -7.06 -1.95
C VAL A 58 -0.34 -7.01 -3.14
N LEU A 59 -1.22 -6.00 -3.12
CA LEU A 59 -1.98 -5.60 -4.31
C LEU A 59 -1.41 -4.32 -4.90
N ALA A 60 -1.70 -4.07 -6.16
CA ALA A 60 -1.47 -2.79 -6.82
C ALA A 60 -2.76 -2.28 -7.47
N ARG A 61 -2.93 -0.95 -7.47
CA ARG A 61 -3.87 -0.29 -8.37
C ARG A 61 -3.19 -0.04 -9.71
N PHE A 62 -3.88 -0.38 -10.79
CA PHE A 62 -3.48 -0.09 -12.14
C PHE A 62 -4.49 0.84 -12.81
N GLN A 63 -3.98 1.89 -13.44
CA GLN A 63 -4.75 2.60 -14.45
C GLN A 63 -4.50 1.93 -15.81
N GLU A 64 -5.57 1.55 -16.49
CA GLU A 64 -5.51 1.06 -17.87
C GLU A 64 -5.67 2.25 -18.82
N LEU A 65 -4.80 2.32 -19.83
CA LEU A 65 -4.84 3.34 -20.88
C LEU A 65 -5.54 2.77 -22.12
N PRO A 66 -6.20 3.61 -22.94
CA PRO A 66 -6.93 3.15 -24.13
C PRO A 66 -6.10 2.34 -25.14
N GLU A 67 -4.78 2.55 -25.16
CA GLU A 67 -3.85 1.86 -26.05
C GLU A 67 -3.32 0.52 -25.48
N GLY A 68 -3.82 0.09 -24.32
CA GLY A 68 -3.45 -1.17 -23.66
C GLY A 68 -2.26 -1.07 -22.71
N ASP A 69 -1.61 0.09 -22.64
CA ASP A 69 -0.61 0.38 -21.62
C ASP A 69 -1.24 0.45 -20.23
N ARG A 70 -0.43 0.17 -19.20
CA ARG A 70 -0.87 0.22 -17.80
C ARG A 70 0.13 0.96 -16.95
N GLN A 71 -0.38 1.71 -15.98
CA GLN A 71 0.44 2.40 -14.99
C GLN A 71 0.07 1.90 -13.59
N VAL A 72 1.06 1.41 -12.83
CA VAL A 72 0.87 1.19 -11.39
C VAL A 72 0.76 2.56 -10.74
N VAL A 73 -0.31 2.79 -9.99
CA VAL A 73 -0.55 4.08 -9.33
C VAL A 73 -0.45 4.02 -7.81
N SER A 74 -0.46 2.81 -7.23
CA SER A 74 -0.19 2.58 -5.81
C SER A 74 0.03 1.09 -5.54
N PHE A 75 0.75 0.81 -4.45
CA PHE A 75 0.82 -0.51 -3.82
C PHE A 75 0.03 -0.52 -2.53
N HIS A 76 -0.55 -1.66 -2.18
CA HIS A 76 -1.32 -1.89 -0.96
C HIS A 76 -0.78 -3.06 -0.16
N LEU A 77 -0.39 -2.76 1.08
CA LEU A 77 0.20 -3.70 2.04
C LEU A 77 -0.89 -4.30 2.96
N PRO A 78 -0.57 -5.35 3.73
CA PRO A 78 -1.52 -5.94 4.67
C PRO A 78 -2.15 -4.91 5.61
N GLY A 79 -3.46 -5.00 5.78
CA GLY A 79 -4.30 -4.11 6.57
C GLY A 79 -4.92 -2.94 5.79
N GLU A 80 -4.45 -2.65 4.58
CA GLU A 80 -4.97 -1.54 3.75
C GLU A 80 -6.19 -1.96 2.93
N MET A 81 -7.02 -0.97 2.58
CA MET A 81 -8.29 -1.17 1.88
C MET A 81 -8.31 -0.42 0.53
N PRO A 82 -7.74 -1.01 -0.54
CA PRO A 82 -7.49 -0.31 -1.81
C PRO A 82 -8.75 0.26 -2.50
N ASP A 83 -9.91 -0.33 -2.25
CA ASP A 83 -11.18 0.06 -2.87
C ASP A 83 -12.17 0.62 -1.85
N LEU A 84 -11.73 1.12 -0.70
CA LEU A 84 -12.64 1.62 0.35
C LEU A 84 -13.59 2.73 -0.16
N HIS A 85 -13.14 3.54 -1.12
CA HIS A 85 -13.96 4.55 -1.78
C HIS A 85 -15.21 3.94 -2.46
N SER A 86 -15.17 2.67 -2.88
CA SER A 86 -16.29 1.96 -3.51
C SER A 86 -17.52 1.87 -2.61
N LEU A 87 -17.35 1.99 -1.29
CA LEU A 87 -18.43 2.03 -0.30
C LEU A 87 -19.45 3.16 -0.59
N PHE A 88 -18.97 4.26 -1.18
CA PHE A 88 -19.77 5.46 -1.51
C PHE A 88 -19.74 5.83 -3.00
N ILE A 89 -18.71 5.40 -3.74
CA ILE A 89 -18.55 5.64 -5.18
C ILE A 89 -18.52 4.27 -5.87
N GLY A 90 -19.69 3.72 -6.19
CA GLY A 90 -19.83 2.33 -6.64
C GLY A 90 -19.31 2.02 -8.06
N HIS A 91 -18.39 2.81 -8.61
CA HIS A 91 -17.78 2.58 -9.92
C HIS A 91 -16.25 2.66 -9.78
N MET A 92 -15.55 1.57 -10.10
CA MET A 92 -14.10 1.50 -10.04
C MET A 92 -13.46 2.31 -11.18
N ASP A 93 -12.59 3.26 -10.83
CA ASP A 93 -11.80 4.04 -11.80
C ASP A 93 -10.42 3.42 -12.10
N HIS A 94 -10.11 2.27 -11.49
CA HIS A 94 -8.87 1.52 -11.64
C HIS A 94 -9.10 0.00 -11.47
N SER A 95 -8.11 -0.79 -11.89
CA SER A 95 -8.05 -2.23 -11.66
C SER A 95 -7.24 -2.56 -10.40
N LEU A 96 -7.59 -3.65 -9.71
CA LEU A 96 -6.82 -4.21 -8.59
C LEU A 96 -6.18 -5.54 -8.98
N VAL A 97 -4.87 -5.66 -8.81
CA VAL A 97 -4.11 -6.83 -9.24
C VAL A 97 -3.17 -7.28 -8.13
N ALA A 98 -3.06 -8.59 -7.93
CA ALA A 98 -2.09 -9.17 -7.02
C ALA A 98 -0.67 -9.08 -7.59
N ILE A 99 0.25 -8.47 -6.83
CA ILE A 99 1.67 -8.36 -7.18
C ILE A 99 2.44 -9.61 -6.74
N THR A 100 1.96 -10.24 -5.67
CA THR A 100 2.50 -11.45 -5.05
C THR A 100 1.40 -12.50 -4.95
N GLU A 101 1.72 -13.69 -4.46
CA GLU A 101 0.66 -14.49 -3.83
C GLU A 101 0.05 -13.66 -2.70
N ALA A 102 -1.28 -13.53 -2.72
CA ALA A 102 -1.99 -12.66 -1.80
C ALA A 102 -3.24 -13.36 -1.24
N VAL A 103 -3.63 -12.93 -0.04
CA VAL A 103 -4.94 -13.26 0.53
C VAL A 103 -5.62 -11.96 0.84
N VAL A 104 -6.85 -11.83 0.38
CA VAL A 104 -7.68 -10.65 0.59
C VAL A 104 -8.95 -11.03 1.33
N GLY A 105 -9.49 -10.11 2.11
CA GLY A 105 -10.78 -10.25 2.78
C GLY A 105 -11.80 -9.39 2.06
N GLN A 106 -12.86 -9.99 1.54
CA GLN A 106 -13.99 -9.26 0.97
C GLN A 106 -15.02 -9.01 2.07
N VAL A 107 -15.35 -7.74 2.29
CA VAL A 107 -16.31 -7.30 3.30
C VAL A 107 -17.50 -6.67 2.59
N PRO A 108 -18.73 -7.18 2.79
CA PRO A 108 -19.92 -6.57 2.20
C PRO A 108 -20.04 -5.10 2.60
N HIS A 109 -20.41 -4.24 1.67
CA HIS A 109 -20.60 -2.81 1.96
C HIS A 109 -21.60 -2.58 3.07
N ASP A 110 -22.65 -3.40 3.18
CA ASP A 110 -23.65 -3.26 4.23
C ASP A 110 -23.09 -3.55 5.63
N GLU A 111 -22.11 -4.45 5.75
CA GLU A 111 -21.38 -4.69 7.00
C GLU A 111 -20.48 -3.50 7.36
N LEU A 112 -19.77 -2.94 6.38
CA LEU A 112 -18.99 -1.72 6.62
C LEU A 112 -19.88 -0.54 7.02
N ARG A 113 -21.01 -0.35 6.33
CA ARG A 113 -22.01 0.67 6.67
C ARG A 113 -22.58 0.45 8.08
N ARG A 114 -22.78 -0.79 8.51
CA ARG A 114 -23.19 -1.12 9.87
C ARG A 114 -22.13 -0.68 10.88
N VAL A 115 -20.88 -1.10 10.69
CA VAL A 115 -19.77 -0.76 11.60
C VAL A 115 -19.56 0.75 11.73
N VAL A 116 -19.57 1.51 10.63
CA VAL A 116 -19.39 2.97 10.69
C VAL A 116 -20.58 3.72 11.27
N ARG A 117 -21.78 3.13 11.29
CA ARG A 117 -22.94 3.68 12.03
C ARG A 117 -22.83 3.43 13.54
N GLU A 118 -22.20 2.32 13.93
CA GLU A 118 -22.06 1.92 15.33
C GLU A 118 -20.86 2.60 16.03
N SER A 119 -19.86 3.05 15.27
CA SER A 119 -18.71 3.78 15.81
C SER A 119 -18.28 4.96 14.92
N ALA A 120 -18.39 6.17 15.49
CA ALA A 120 -17.86 7.39 14.90
C ALA A 120 -16.31 7.37 14.82
N THR A 121 -15.64 6.68 15.76
CA THR A 121 -14.19 6.49 15.73
C THR A 121 -13.79 5.68 14.49
N LEU A 122 -14.42 4.54 14.26
CA LEU A 122 -14.15 3.70 13.09
C LEU A 122 -14.49 4.41 11.78
N MET A 123 -15.61 5.13 11.73
CA MET A 123 -15.93 6.00 10.59
C MET A 123 -14.79 6.99 10.32
N GLY A 124 -14.30 7.67 11.36
CA GLY A 124 -13.21 8.64 11.26
C GLY A 124 -11.88 8.00 10.80
N LEU A 125 -11.55 6.80 11.28
CA LEU A 125 -10.33 6.10 10.88
C LEU A 125 -10.38 5.59 9.44
N LEU A 126 -11.51 5.03 9.01
CA LEU A 126 -11.72 4.60 7.64
C LEU A 126 -11.72 5.79 6.68
N TRP A 127 -12.37 6.90 7.04
CA TRP A 127 -12.28 8.14 6.27
C TRP A 127 -10.83 8.62 6.20
N ARG A 128 -10.12 8.65 7.33
CA ARG A 128 -8.72 9.06 7.39
C ARG A 128 -7.83 8.19 6.49
N GLU A 129 -8.08 6.89 6.42
CA GLU A 129 -7.38 5.98 5.49
C GLU A 129 -7.49 6.48 4.05
N THR A 130 -8.70 6.82 3.58
CA THR A 130 -8.89 7.32 2.21
C THR A 130 -8.19 8.66 1.95
N LEU A 131 -8.08 9.52 2.97
CA LEU A 131 -7.33 10.78 2.88
C LEU A 131 -5.82 10.55 2.80
N ILE A 132 -5.30 9.57 3.54
CA ILE A 132 -3.89 9.15 3.52
C ILE A 132 -3.57 8.54 2.15
N ASP A 133 -4.43 7.65 1.64
CA ASP A 133 -4.31 7.07 0.31
C ASP A 133 -4.23 8.17 -0.77
N ALA A 134 -5.12 9.16 -0.72
CA ALA A 134 -5.07 10.30 -1.62
C ALA A 134 -3.79 11.15 -1.45
N ALA A 135 -3.23 11.25 -0.25
CA ALA A 135 -1.98 11.95 0.01
C ALA A 135 -0.77 11.21 -0.58
N ILE A 136 -0.73 9.89 -0.44
CA ILE A 136 0.25 9.01 -1.10
C ILE A 136 0.13 9.17 -2.62
N PHE A 137 -1.08 9.12 -3.17
CA PHE A 137 -1.31 9.28 -4.61
C PHE A 137 -0.76 10.61 -5.15
N ARG A 138 -0.91 11.72 -4.40
CA ARG A 138 -0.30 13.01 -4.77
C ARG A 138 1.23 12.97 -4.78
N GLN A 139 1.86 12.21 -3.87
CA GLN A 139 3.31 12.00 -3.93
C GLN A 139 3.71 11.17 -5.13
N TRP A 140 2.94 10.15 -5.52
CA TRP A 140 3.19 9.37 -6.73
C TRP A 140 3.10 10.23 -8.01
N ILE A 141 2.12 11.15 -8.10
CA ILE A 141 2.05 12.13 -9.20
C ILE A 141 3.32 12.99 -9.26
N ALA A 142 3.74 13.55 -8.13
CA ALA A 142 4.96 14.37 -8.07
C ALA A 142 6.21 13.54 -8.42
N ASN A 143 6.23 12.28 -7.99
CA ASN A 143 7.32 11.34 -8.23
C ASN A 143 7.49 11.05 -9.72
N ASN A 144 6.41 10.64 -10.38
CA ASN A 144 6.43 10.27 -11.79
C ASN A 144 6.47 11.49 -12.73
N GLY A 145 6.08 12.67 -12.26
CA GLY A 145 6.04 13.89 -13.08
C GLY A 145 7.32 14.74 -13.05
N ARG A 146 7.99 14.85 -11.89
CA ARG A 146 9.11 15.81 -11.71
C ARG A 146 10.31 15.28 -10.94
N ARG A 147 10.18 14.23 -10.11
CA ARG A 147 11.34 13.69 -9.39
C ARG A 147 12.21 12.89 -10.36
N GLY A 148 13.53 13.13 -10.32
CA GLY A 148 14.48 12.34 -11.10
C GLY A 148 14.54 10.89 -10.61
N ALA A 149 14.95 9.96 -11.47
CA ALA A 149 14.91 8.53 -11.19
C ALA A 149 15.51 8.12 -9.84
N LEU A 150 16.70 8.63 -9.48
CA LEU A 150 17.35 8.29 -8.21
C LEU A 150 16.53 8.76 -6.99
N ALA A 151 16.10 10.03 -7.01
CA ALA A 151 15.28 10.59 -5.95
C ALA A 151 13.93 9.88 -5.85
N GLY A 152 13.33 9.51 -6.97
CA GLY A 152 12.04 8.85 -6.99
C GLY A 152 12.07 7.39 -6.55
N THR A 153 13.13 6.66 -6.90
CA THR A 153 13.38 5.33 -6.32
C THR A 153 13.62 5.44 -4.83
N ALA A 154 14.46 6.36 -4.36
CA ALA A 154 14.70 6.56 -2.94
C ALA A 154 13.41 6.92 -2.17
N HIS A 155 12.56 7.77 -2.75
CA HIS A 155 11.27 8.15 -2.17
C HIS A 155 10.33 6.96 -2.01
N LEU A 156 10.18 6.13 -3.06
CA LEU A 156 9.36 4.93 -2.99
C LEU A 156 9.87 3.94 -1.94
N LEU A 157 11.19 3.76 -1.83
CA LEU A 157 11.80 2.90 -0.80
C LEU A 157 11.53 3.44 0.62
N CYS A 158 11.65 4.75 0.85
CA CYS A 158 11.29 5.38 2.12
C CYS A 158 9.81 5.15 2.48
N GLU A 159 8.91 5.41 1.53
CA GLU A 159 7.46 5.24 1.71
C GLU A 159 7.13 3.80 2.10
N LEU A 160 7.56 2.84 1.29
CA LEU A 160 7.24 1.44 1.49
C LEU A 160 7.83 0.89 2.79
N MET A 161 9.06 1.28 3.14
CA MET A 161 9.70 0.89 4.39
C MET A 161 8.91 1.37 5.62
N LEU A 162 8.46 2.63 5.63
CA LEU A 162 7.68 3.16 6.76
C LEU A 162 6.29 2.53 6.84
N ARG A 163 5.63 2.34 5.70
CA ARG A 163 4.33 1.66 5.66
C ARG A 163 4.45 0.22 6.16
N ALA A 164 5.46 -0.53 5.72
CA ALA A 164 5.74 -1.87 6.20
C ALA A 164 6.07 -1.91 7.70
N ARG A 165 6.88 -0.98 8.20
CA ARG A 165 7.18 -0.84 9.63
C ARG A 165 5.92 -0.62 10.46
N SER A 166 5.01 0.22 9.98
CA SER A 166 3.79 0.59 10.70
C SER A 166 2.84 -0.59 10.97
N ILE A 167 3.01 -1.68 10.22
CA ILE A 167 2.22 -2.92 10.35
C ILE A 167 3.07 -4.11 10.83
N GLY A 168 4.25 -3.86 11.40
CA GLY A 168 5.13 -4.91 11.92
C GLY A 168 5.79 -5.79 10.85
N GLY A 169 5.89 -5.31 9.61
CA GLY A 169 6.43 -6.06 8.48
C GLY A 169 7.96 -6.16 8.42
N LEU A 170 8.69 -5.47 9.31
CA LEU A 170 10.16 -5.53 9.36
C LEU A 170 10.64 -6.75 10.16
N ARG A 171 11.80 -7.26 9.79
CA ARG A 171 12.56 -8.21 10.60
C ARG A 171 13.15 -7.53 11.83
N SER A 172 13.61 -8.34 12.77
CA SER A 172 14.25 -7.87 14.01
C SER A 172 15.51 -7.01 13.77
N ASP A 173 16.19 -7.20 12.64
CA ASP A 173 17.35 -6.40 12.22
C ASP A 173 16.96 -5.10 11.48
N GLY A 174 15.66 -4.78 11.40
CA GLY A 174 15.13 -3.61 10.70
C GLY A 174 15.07 -3.76 9.18
N SER A 175 15.47 -4.91 8.62
CA SER A 175 15.36 -5.18 7.18
C SER A 175 13.93 -5.56 6.79
N TRP A 176 13.56 -5.27 5.56
CA TRP A 176 12.24 -5.59 5.04
C TRP A 176 12.30 -6.66 3.96
N PRO A 177 11.60 -7.80 4.10
CA PRO A 177 11.35 -8.74 3.01
C PRO A 177 10.49 -8.05 1.94
N MET A 178 11.15 -7.36 1.03
CA MET A 178 10.51 -6.53 0.03
C MET A 178 9.99 -7.42 -1.09
N PRO A 179 8.66 -7.53 -1.29
CA PRO A 179 8.11 -8.54 -2.18
C PRO A 179 8.03 -8.07 -3.65
N PHE A 180 8.80 -7.04 -4.00
CA PHE A 180 8.80 -6.42 -5.32
C PHE A 180 10.04 -6.84 -6.12
N THR A 181 9.84 -7.15 -7.38
CA THR A 181 10.93 -7.25 -8.35
C THR A 181 11.39 -5.86 -8.80
N GLN A 182 12.60 -5.78 -9.35
CA GLN A 182 13.10 -4.53 -9.95
C GLN A 182 12.23 -4.08 -11.13
N GLN A 183 11.60 -5.02 -11.84
CA GLN A 183 10.65 -4.71 -12.90
C GLN A 183 9.39 -4.06 -12.33
N GLN A 184 8.82 -4.60 -11.25
CA GLN A 184 7.63 -4.01 -10.60
C GLN A 184 7.92 -2.61 -10.02
N LEU A 185 9.13 -2.38 -9.51
CA LEU A 185 9.57 -1.02 -9.12
C LEU A 185 9.69 -0.10 -10.33
N GLY A 186 10.12 -0.62 -11.48
CA GLY A 186 10.16 0.11 -12.76
C GLY A 186 8.78 0.52 -13.23
N ASP A 187 7.85 -0.43 -13.25
CA ASP A 187 6.44 -0.21 -13.63
C ASP A 187 5.78 0.85 -12.72
N ALA A 188 6.09 0.84 -11.41
CA ALA A 188 5.62 1.85 -10.45
C ALA A 188 6.17 3.26 -10.72
N LEU A 189 7.43 3.36 -11.12
CA LEU A 189 8.13 4.63 -11.28
C LEU A 189 8.14 5.15 -12.73
N GLY A 190 7.55 4.42 -13.67
CA GLY A 190 7.65 4.72 -15.10
C GLY A 190 9.09 4.63 -15.61
N LEU A 191 9.90 3.75 -15.02
CA LEU A 191 11.32 3.58 -15.33
C LEU A 191 11.57 2.21 -15.97
N SER A 192 12.46 2.18 -16.97
CA SER A 192 12.94 0.91 -17.52
C SER A 192 13.70 0.11 -16.46
N LEU A 193 13.73 -1.22 -16.61
CA LEU A 193 14.50 -2.11 -15.73
C LEU A 193 15.98 -1.69 -15.64
N VAL A 194 16.58 -1.23 -16.75
CA VAL A 194 17.96 -0.73 -16.78
C VAL A 194 18.11 0.53 -15.92
N HIS A 195 17.15 1.44 -15.95
CA HIS A 195 17.16 2.65 -15.12
C HIS A 195 17.00 2.34 -13.64
N ILE A 196 16.08 1.43 -13.28
CA ILE A 196 15.96 0.96 -11.89
C ILE A 196 17.26 0.34 -11.41
N ASN A 197 17.84 -0.57 -12.18
CA ASN A 197 19.10 -1.23 -11.81
C ASN A 197 20.24 -0.23 -11.61
N ARG A 198 20.30 0.82 -12.44
CA ARG A 198 21.27 1.90 -12.27
C ARG A 198 21.05 2.67 -10.97
N THR A 199 19.82 3.08 -10.66
CA THR A 199 19.51 3.82 -9.42
C THR A 199 19.80 2.99 -8.17
N LEU A 200 19.41 1.71 -8.16
CA LEU A 200 19.68 0.80 -7.04
C LEU A 200 21.19 0.54 -6.88
N LYS A 201 21.93 0.43 -8.00
CA LYS A 201 23.39 0.34 -7.97
C LYS A 201 24.01 1.59 -7.35
N THR A 202 23.53 2.80 -7.73
CA THR A 202 24.00 4.06 -7.16
C THR A 202 23.75 4.13 -5.64
N LEU A 203 22.55 3.76 -5.17
CA LEU A 203 22.25 3.72 -3.73
C LEU A 203 23.16 2.74 -2.97
N ARG A 204 23.46 1.59 -3.57
CA ARG A 204 24.36 0.58 -2.98
C ARG A 204 25.81 1.06 -2.94
N GLU A 205 26.33 1.63 -4.02
CA GLU A 205 27.71 2.15 -4.09
C GLU A 205 27.93 3.32 -3.13
N ALA A 206 26.88 4.09 -2.83
CA ALA A 206 26.90 5.14 -1.83
C ALA A 206 26.69 4.65 -0.39
N ASN A 207 26.56 3.32 -0.15
CA ASN A 207 26.22 2.72 1.15
C ASN A 207 24.93 3.28 1.79
N VAL A 208 23.93 3.61 0.97
CA VAL A 208 22.66 4.20 1.46
C VAL A 208 21.59 3.12 1.64
N ALA A 209 21.36 2.32 0.61
CA ALA A 209 20.39 1.23 0.64
C ALA A 209 20.80 0.11 -0.30
N VAL A 210 20.47 -1.12 0.08
CA VAL A 210 20.76 -2.32 -0.71
C VAL A 210 19.56 -3.24 -0.73
N ILE A 211 19.29 -3.82 -1.91
CA ILE A 211 18.30 -4.88 -2.09
C ILE A 211 19.04 -6.14 -2.51
N GLU A 212 19.04 -7.14 -1.65
CA GLU A 212 19.72 -8.42 -1.88
C GLU A 212 18.79 -9.57 -1.53
N ARG A 213 18.66 -10.53 -2.45
CA ARG A 213 17.82 -11.73 -2.26
C ARG A 213 16.39 -11.41 -1.80
N GLY A 214 15.79 -10.35 -2.35
CA GLY A 214 14.43 -9.91 -2.02
C GLY A 214 14.30 -9.21 -0.66
N VAL A 215 15.41 -8.75 -0.08
CA VAL A 215 15.41 -8.05 1.22
C VAL A 215 15.99 -6.66 1.03
N LEU A 216 15.21 -5.64 1.38
CA LEU A 216 15.65 -4.25 1.45
C LEU A 216 16.31 -3.98 2.80
N ARG A 217 17.53 -3.46 2.78
CA ARG A 217 18.24 -2.93 3.94
C ARG A 217 18.57 -1.47 3.67
N VAL A 218 18.09 -0.58 4.52
CA VAL A 218 18.52 0.83 4.51
C VAL A 218 19.68 0.95 5.48
N LEU A 219 20.84 1.32 4.95
CA LEU A 219 22.11 1.41 5.68
C LEU A 219 22.29 2.82 6.26
N ASP A 220 21.81 3.84 5.55
CA ASP A 220 21.77 5.24 5.98
C ASP A 220 20.38 5.82 5.67
N TRP A 221 19.55 5.92 6.71
CA TRP A 221 18.17 6.41 6.58
C TRP A 221 18.11 7.91 6.30
N ASP A 222 18.99 8.70 6.91
CA ASP A 222 18.99 10.15 6.76
C ASP A 222 19.46 10.54 5.37
N GLU A 223 20.48 9.87 4.85
CA GLU A 223 20.94 10.08 3.47
C GLU A 223 19.89 9.61 2.46
N LEU A 224 19.21 8.47 2.69
CA LEU A 224 18.12 8.03 1.82
C LEU A 224 17.00 9.07 1.75
N LYS A 225 16.59 9.62 2.90
CA LYS A 225 15.60 10.70 2.98
C LYS A 225 16.07 11.96 2.27
N ARG A 226 17.35 12.33 2.42
CA ARG A 226 17.91 13.52 1.78
C ARG A 226 17.91 13.38 0.26
N ILE A 227 18.36 12.24 -0.28
CA ILE A 227 18.32 11.93 -1.71
C ILE A 227 16.87 11.96 -2.22
N ALA A 228 15.96 11.37 -1.45
CA ALA A 228 14.56 11.30 -1.80
C ALA A 228 13.84 12.66 -1.71
N GLY A 229 14.35 13.63 -0.94
CA GLY A 229 13.57 14.79 -0.51
C GLY A 229 12.27 14.33 0.17
N PHE A 230 12.40 13.39 1.10
CA PHE A 230 11.28 12.66 1.71
C PHE A 230 10.88 13.24 3.07
N ASP A 231 9.62 13.63 3.19
CA ASP A 231 8.96 14.01 4.43
C ASP A 231 7.84 13.00 4.72
N PRO A 232 7.89 12.23 5.82
CA PRO A 232 6.86 11.23 6.15
C PRO A 232 5.51 11.82 6.55
N ALA A 233 5.36 13.14 6.73
CA ALA A 233 4.16 13.75 7.27
C ALA A 233 2.87 13.37 6.52
N TYR A 234 2.95 13.14 5.20
CA TYR A 234 1.81 12.73 4.38
C TYR A 234 1.31 11.31 4.67
N LEU A 235 2.11 10.47 5.34
CA LEU A 235 1.71 9.12 5.73
C LEU A 235 0.86 9.11 7.00
N HIS A 236 0.89 10.20 7.78
CA HIS A 236 0.07 10.39 8.98
C HIS A 236 0.13 9.23 10.00
N LEU A 237 1.26 8.53 10.04
CA LEU A 237 1.52 7.45 10.98
C LEU A 237 1.64 8.00 12.41
N LYS A 238 1.13 7.26 13.38
CA LYS A 238 1.38 7.54 14.80
C LYS A 238 2.86 7.27 15.12
N SER A 239 3.43 8.21 15.87
CA SER A 239 4.75 8.14 16.49
C SER A 239 4.75 7.24 17.71
#